data_AF-A0A1Y1ZAN5-F1
#
_entry.id   AF-A0A1Y1ZAN5-F1
#
_cell.length_a   1.000
_cell.length_b   1.000
_cell.length_c   1.000
_cell.angle_alpha   90.00
_cell.angle_beta   90.00
_cell.angle_gamma   90.00
#
_symmetry.space_group_name_H-M   'P 1'
#
loop_
_entity.id
_entity.type
_entity.pdbx_description
1 polymer ?
#
loop_
_entity_poly.entity_id
_entity_poly.type
_entity_poly.pdbx_seq_one_letter_code
_entity_poly.pdbx_strand_id
1 'polypeptide(L)'
;MLTRILDQQDPEEDVGLRVSDQEEPSRDAGEGSGVTGLCIECGDTPSIQRCLQCQDEFCELCFSSLHRTGTRRSHQVQPFQASPKAPREDVVMKGEEAESKDVEVKRKRSLTGTSVFNKSLNKETNSSGAVMDSAWFEERSKYIPLRLELKERKLLRLLEASLNVSEYTDKVDVYSYESKTKRMVAQIRDICAILSGLVVASDYKEGQRLVQDRDFPENAEFFQTIFEIGRRYKIMNPARMRSAFGKLMYLLQDSAIPQVKDMLHFSCVKEITTVHAFLESTKALDMLEDDQINMATKEIIADGKSRSQIQSEIKQKERAIEYLSRRYSNDQVGSEELKVCLYSIGDNHSFLRTNRDPCDKMIHYLTTHFRPDYAEPLYDLSIMAGRGGARLTHSHQHQYQFVLQSLILWREIQYDMFKLWYLSEQDMLDEKNPYRLRNTGQGLNRVQPAPRVSKAMRQIVSKVQREIGHWVGSSVVHLGDDLVPSSFHFIDKYTQVPRILNPIVACLDRIDELVRNPELNSYLEETWGGADALRKEILADFFRYAFDGSGGANFFEAGSCIDGRLTSCWNWCSQIEKKPFFPVFLLTGFMGFDGEF
;
A
#
# COMPACT_ATOMS: atom_id res chain seq x y z
N MET A 1 41.68 -17.65 -26.39
CA MET A 1 40.93 -18.92 -26.39
C MET A 1 39.54 -18.66 -26.96
N LEU A 2 39.55 -18.22 -28.21
CA LEU A 2 38.44 -17.79 -29.07
C LEU A 2 39.05 -17.91 -30.48
N THR A 3 38.29 -18.45 -31.43
CA THR A 3 38.59 -18.79 -32.84
C THR A 3 38.92 -20.27 -33.11
N ARG A 4 38.17 -20.86 -34.07
CA ARG A 4 38.06 -22.27 -34.52
C ARG A 4 37.08 -23.07 -33.65
N ILE A 5 35.94 -23.57 -34.14
CA ILE A 5 35.72 -24.29 -35.40
C ILE A 5 34.27 -24.04 -35.86
N LEU A 6 34.13 -23.33 -36.98
CA LEU A 6 33.08 -23.57 -37.97
C LEU A 6 33.57 -24.74 -38.82
N ASP A 7 32.73 -25.75 -39.00
CA ASP A 7 32.66 -26.71 -40.12
C ASP A 7 32.12 -28.05 -39.60
N GLN A 8 30.83 -28.33 -39.84
CA GLN A 8 30.38 -29.60 -40.41
C GLN A 8 28.86 -29.57 -40.69
N GLN A 9 28.52 -30.26 -41.77
CA GLN A 9 27.33 -30.17 -42.62
C GLN A 9 26.13 -30.98 -42.10
N ASP A 10 24.94 -30.61 -42.61
CA ASP A 10 23.64 -31.30 -42.54
C ASP A 10 23.67 -32.79 -42.97
N PRO A 11 22.64 -33.62 -42.64
CA PRO A 11 21.42 -33.67 -43.47
C PRO A 11 20.09 -33.78 -42.71
N GLU A 12 19.06 -33.36 -43.44
CA GLU A 12 17.60 -33.49 -43.31
C GLU A 12 17.05 -34.74 -42.59
N GLU A 13 15.98 -34.54 -41.80
CA GLU A 13 14.84 -35.47 -41.79
C GLU A 13 13.52 -34.75 -41.45
N ASP A 14 12.57 -34.95 -42.37
CA ASP A 14 11.22 -34.43 -42.48
C ASP A 14 10.23 -35.27 -41.66
N VAL A 15 9.42 -34.64 -40.78
CA VAL A 15 8.10 -35.19 -40.40
C VAL A 15 7.13 -34.05 -40.12
N GLY A 16 6.18 -33.89 -41.04
CA GLY A 16 5.16 -32.84 -41.06
C GLY A 16 4.20 -32.82 -39.87
N LEU A 17 3.73 -31.61 -39.58
CA LEU A 17 2.56 -31.36 -38.73
C LEU A 17 1.45 -30.75 -39.58
N ARG A 18 0.36 -31.51 -39.64
CA ARG A 18 -0.87 -31.23 -40.36
C ARG A 18 -1.52 -29.94 -39.86
N VAL A 19 -1.91 -29.12 -40.84
CA VAL A 19 -2.95 -28.10 -40.72
C VAL A 19 -4.29 -28.83 -40.53
N SER A 20 -5.05 -28.47 -39.50
CA SER A 20 -6.48 -28.77 -39.43
C SER A 20 -7.23 -27.57 -38.86
N ASP A 21 -7.87 -26.88 -39.78
CA ASP A 21 -9.22 -26.34 -39.75
C ASP A 21 -9.74 -25.53 -38.56
N GLN A 22 -10.21 -24.36 -38.97
CA GLN A 22 -11.02 -23.38 -38.28
C GLN A 22 -12.33 -24.00 -37.79
N GLU A 23 -12.67 -23.77 -36.52
CA GLU A 23 -14.05 -23.73 -36.07
C GLU A 23 -14.27 -22.41 -35.31
N GLU A 24 -15.01 -21.50 -35.94
CA GLU A 24 -15.60 -20.33 -35.30
C GLU A 24 -16.70 -20.80 -34.32
N PRO A 25 -16.76 -20.32 -33.07
CA PRO A 25 -17.97 -20.41 -32.29
C PRO A 25 -18.87 -19.22 -32.61
N SER A 26 -20.02 -19.56 -33.18
CA SER A 26 -21.21 -18.73 -33.34
C SER A 26 -21.52 -17.90 -32.10
N ARG A 27 -21.69 -16.59 -32.30
CA ARG A 27 -22.24 -15.65 -31.32
C ARG A 27 -23.73 -15.92 -31.15
N ASP A 28 -24.14 -16.32 -29.96
CA ASP A 28 -25.52 -16.11 -29.52
C ASP A 28 -25.48 -15.25 -28.25
N ALA A 29 -26.07 -14.07 -28.36
CA ALA A 29 -26.13 -13.06 -27.32
C ALA A 29 -27.38 -13.31 -26.48
N GLY A 30 -27.22 -14.04 -25.38
CA GLY A 30 -28.25 -14.22 -24.35
C GLY A 30 -28.04 -13.26 -23.18
N GLU A 31 -29.04 -12.44 -22.89
CA GLU A 31 -29.09 -11.51 -21.76
C GLU A 31 -29.04 -12.22 -20.39
N GLY A 32 -28.25 -11.66 -19.47
CA GLY A 32 -28.44 -11.63 -18.01
C GLY A 32 -28.99 -12.86 -17.29
N SER A 33 -28.10 -13.77 -16.88
CA SER A 33 -28.29 -14.58 -15.67
C SER A 33 -26.97 -14.63 -14.89
N GLY A 34 -27.05 -14.54 -13.56
CA GLY A 34 -25.86 -14.55 -12.69
C GLY A 34 -24.98 -15.76 -13.00
N VAL A 35 -23.67 -15.55 -13.11
CA VAL A 35 -22.71 -16.60 -13.42
C VAL A 35 -22.80 -17.67 -12.32
N THR A 36 -23.42 -18.82 -12.64
CA THR A 36 -23.59 -19.95 -11.74
C THR A 36 -22.22 -20.50 -11.31
N GLY A 37 -21.98 -20.59 -10.00
CA GLY A 37 -20.75 -21.17 -9.44
C GLY A 37 -19.69 -20.16 -8.98
N LEU A 38 -19.99 -18.86 -8.92
CA LEU A 38 -19.14 -17.85 -8.25
C LEU A 38 -19.67 -17.54 -6.84
N CYS A 39 -18.78 -17.09 -5.96
CA CYS A 39 -19.14 -16.68 -4.60
C CYS A 39 -20.12 -15.50 -4.62
N ILE A 40 -21.22 -15.61 -3.86
CA ILE A 40 -22.27 -14.58 -3.81
C ILE A 40 -21.80 -13.24 -3.23
N GLU A 41 -20.77 -13.26 -2.37
CA GLU A 41 -20.29 -12.06 -1.67
C GLU A 41 -19.22 -11.31 -2.45
N CYS A 42 -18.16 -11.99 -2.90
CA CYS A 42 -17.11 -11.30 -3.64
C CYS A 42 -17.42 -11.21 -5.13
N GLY A 43 -18.10 -12.21 -5.72
CA GLY A 43 -18.29 -12.31 -7.17
C GLY A 43 -17.03 -12.66 -7.96
N ASP A 44 -15.87 -12.77 -7.32
CA ASP A 44 -14.57 -12.85 -8.02
C ASP A 44 -14.04 -14.28 -8.18
N THR A 45 -14.42 -15.19 -7.26
CA THR A 45 -13.87 -16.55 -7.16
C THR A 45 -14.97 -17.61 -7.15
N PRO A 46 -14.68 -18.84 -7.60
CA PRO A 46 -15.64 -19.93 -7.55
C PRO A 46 -16.17 -20.19 -6.13
N SER A 47 -17.47 -20.44 -6.01
CA SER A 47 -18.04 -20.92 -4.75
C SER A 47 -17.52 -22.34 -4.49
N ILE A 48 -17.02 -22.60 -3.28
CA ILE A 48 -16.54 -23.94 -2.90
C ILE A 48 -17.39 -24.55 -1.78
N GLN A 49 -18.28 -23.76 -1.19
CA GLN A 49 -19.11 -24.21 -0.09
C GLN A 49 -20.43 -23.43 -0.01
N ARG A 50 -21.47 -24.08 0.51
CA ARG A 50 -22.79 -23.51 0.73
C ARG A 50 -23.10 -23.44 2.21
N CYS A 51 -23.56 -22.28 2.68
CA CYS A 51 -24.10 -22.14 4.03
C CYS A 51 -25.54 -22.68 4.05
N LEU A 52 -25.83 -23.66 4.91
CA LEU A 52 -27.16 -24.29 4.94
C LEU A 52 -28.25 -23.35 5.50
N GLN A 53 -27.87 -22.43 6.39
CA GLN A 53 -28.79 -21.48 7.03
C GLN A 53 -29.00 -20.22 6.19
N CYS A 54 -27.95 -19.69 5.55
CA CYS A 54 -28.09 -18.56 4.63
C CYS A 54 -28.63 -19.01 3.26
N GLN A 55 -28.51 -20.31 2.93
CA GLN A 55 -28.77 -20.90 1.62
C GLN A 55 -27.89 -20.37 0.48
N ASP A 56 -26.91 -19.54 0.84
CA ASP A 56 -25.99 -18.84 -0.02
C ASP A 56 -24.68 -19.62 -0.26
N GLU A 57 -24.08 -19.42 -1.44
CA GLU A 57 -22.83 -20.05 -1.84
C GLU A 57 -21.65 -19.09 -1.71
N PHE A 58 -20.62 -19.51 -0.98
CA PHE A 58 -19.47 -18.69 -0.66
C PHE A 58 -18.16 -19.33 -1.15
N CYS A 59 -17.17 -18.49 -1.45
CA CYS A 59 -15.79 -18.93 -1.41
C CYS A 59 -15.36 -19.11 0.06
N GLU A 60 -14.20 -19.73 0.28
CA GLU A 60 -13.71 -20.01 1.63
C GLU A 60 -13.55 -18.75 2.48
N LEU A 61 -12.93 -17.71 1.91
CA LEU A 61 -12.65 -16.43 2.55
C LEU A 61 -13.91 -15.70 3.03
N CYS A 62 -14.88 -15.50 2.13
CA CYS A 62 -16.10 -14.75 2.43
C CYS A 62 -16.93 -15.48 3.50
N PHE A 63 -16.99 -16.81 3.44
CA PHE A 63 -17.64 -17.60 4.47
C PHE A 63 -16.95 -17.43 5.82
N SER A 64 -15.63 -17.66 5.91
CA SER A 64 -14.89 -17.52 7.16
C SER A 64 -15.02 -16.13 7.76
N SER A 65 -15.01 -15.09 6.94
CA SER A 65 -15.17 -13.70 7.42
C SER A 65 -16.56 -13.45 8.00
N LEU A 66 -17.62 -13.75 7.25
CA LEU A 66 -19.01 -13.47 7.64
C LEU A 66 -19.51 -14.38 8.76
N HIS A 67 -18.95 -15.58 8.88
CA HIS A 67 -19.34 -16.59 9.85
C HIS A 67 -18.35 -16.69 11.04
N ARG A 68 -17.37 -15.78 11.16
CA ARG A 68 -16.46 -15.75 12.32
C ARG A 68 -17.09 -15.12 13.56
N THR A 69 -18.14 -14.30 13.44
CA THR A 69 -18.73 -13.54 14.56
C THR A 69 -20.27 -13.55 14.57
N GLY A 70 -20.85 -13.26 15.74
CA GLY A 70 -22.31 -13.12 15.89
C GLY A 70 -23.09 -14.44 15.78
N THR A 71 -24.38 -14.33 15.45
CA THR A 71 -25.31 -15.46 15.31
C THR A 71 -24.98 -16.38 14.12
N ARG A 72 -24.18 -15.89 13.17
CA ARG A 72 -23.74 -16.64 11.99
C ARG A 72 -22.63 -17.66 12.30
N ARG A 73 -22.01 -17.59 13.49
CA ARG A 73 -20.92 -18.50 13.88
C ARG A 73 -21.34 -19.97 14.00
N SER A 74 -22.62 -20.22 14.31
CA SER A 74 -23.17 -21.57 14.41
C SER A 74 -23.74 -22.10 13.10
N HIS A 75 -23.60 -21.36 12.00
CA HIS A 75 -24.07 -21.84 10.71
C HIS A 75 -23.24 -23.03 10.24
N GLN A 76 -23.91 -24.01 9.67
CA GLN A 76 -23.33 -25.23 9.12
C GLN A 76 -23.05 -25.03 7.64
N VAL A 77 -21.99 -25.68 7.18
CA VAL A 77 -21.48 -25.54 5.83
C VAL A 77 -21.47 -26.89 5.12
N GLN A 78 -21.88 -26.88 3.86
CA GLN A 78 -21.80 -28.02 2.95
C GLN A 78 -20.75 -27.68 1.87
N PRO A 79 -19.58 -28.33 1.87
CA PRO A 79 -18.59 -28.14 0.81
C PRO A 79 -19.11 -28.75 -0.50
N PHE A 80 -18.83 -28.09 -1.63
CA PHE A 80 -19.00 -28.70 -2.94
C PHE A 80 -17.88 -29.73 -3.12
N GLN A 81 -18.23 -31.00 -3.32
CA GLN A 81 -17.24 -32.05 -3.51
C GLN A 81 -16.39 -31.72 -4.74
N ALA A 82 -15.08 -31.50 -4.55
CA ALA A 82 -14.13 -31.58 -5.64
C ALA A 82 -14.20 -33.01 -6.18
N SER A 83 -14.69 -33.18 -7.41
CA SER A 83 -14.76 -34.51 -8.02
C SER A 83 -13.35 -35.12 -8.05
N PRO A 84 -13.13 -36.30 -7.44
CA PRO A 84 -11.93 -37.06 -7.72
C PRO A 84 -11.98 -37.44 -9.20
N LYS A 85 -10.90 -37.19 -9.95
CA LYS A 85 -10.74 -37.75 -11.30
C LYS A 85 -10.94 -39.26 -11.23
N ALA A 86 -12.01 -39.77 -11.84
CA ALA A 86 -12.25 -41.19 -12.02
C ALA A 86 -12.20 -41.56 -13.52
N PRO A 87 -11.82 -42.80 -13.86
CA PRO A 87 -11.27 -43.18 -15.16
C PRO A 87 -12.32 -43.34 -16.27
N ARG A 88 -11.86 -43.32 -17.51
CA ARG A 88 -12.63 -43.56 -18.74
C ARG A 88 -13.30 -44.94 -18.73
N GLU A 89 -14.60 -44.99 -19.00
CA GLU A 89 -15.29 -46.12 -19.67
C GLU A 89 -16.40 -45.60 -20.60
N ASP A 90 -16.55 -46.29 -21.72
CA ASP A 90 -17.37 -45.97 -22.89
C ASP A 90 -18.86 -46.32 -22.74
N VAL A 91 -19.71 -45.41 -23.26
CA VAL A 91 -21.00 -45.61 -23.97
C VAL A 91 -22.11 -46.44 -23.32
N VAL A 92 -23.31 -45.85 -23.14
CA VAL A 92 -24.57 -46.15 -23.88
C VAL A 92 -25.61 -45.07 -23.56
N MET A 93 -26.16 -44.46 -24.62
CA MET A 93 -27.34 -43.57 -24.60
C MET A 93 -28.63 -44.33 -24.30
N LYS A 94 -29.51 -43.73 -23.48
CA LYS A 94 -30.97 -43.77 -23.67
C LYS A 94 -31.57 -42.45 -23.17
N GLY A 95 -32.25 -41.75 -24.06
CA GLY A 95 -33.01 -40.55 -23.75
C GLY A 95 -34.38 -40.86 -23.18
N GLU A 96 -34.99 -39.84 -22.58
CA GLU A 96 -36.44 -39.60 -22.62
C GLU A 96 -36.72 -38.16 -22.15
N GLU A 97 -37.50 -37.46 -22.96
CA GLU A 97 -38.03 -36.11 -22.77
C GLU A 97 -39.19 -36.13 -21.77
N ALA A 98 -39.40 -35.06 -21.00
CA ALA A 98 -40.75 -34.58 -20.65
C ALA A 98 -40.73 -33.18 -19.99
N GLU A 99 -41.17 -32.22 -20.80
CA GLU A 99 -42.16 -31.16 -20.51
C GLU A 99 -41.97 -30.14 -19.36
N SER A 100 -41.82 -28.91 -19.85
CA SER A 100 -42.04 -27.61 -19.23
C SER A 100 -43.44 -27.39 -18.65
N LYS A 101 -43.51 -26.65 -17.53
CA LYS A 101 -44.66 -25.80 -17.21
C LYS A 101 -44.19 -24.43 -16.73
N ASP A 102 -44.44 -23.43 -17.58
CA ASP A 102 -44.35 -22.00 -17.29
C ASP A 102 -45.39 -21.58 -16.24
N VAL A 103 -44.97 -20.77 -15.27
CA VAL A 103 -45.87 -19.87 -14.55
C VAL A 103 -45.25 -18.47 -14.56
N GLU A 104 -45.83 -17.65 -15.43
CA GLU A 104 -45.56 -16.24 -15.66
C GLU A 104 -46.07 -15.40 -14.47
N VAL A 105 -45.19 -14.66 -13.78
CA VAL A 105 -45.61 -13.56 -12.88
C VAL A 105 -44.90 -12.27 -13.28
N LYS A 106 -45.68 -11.41 -13.94
CA LYS A 106 -45.36 -10.04 -14.33
C LYS A 106 -44.96 -9.18 -13.12
N ARG A 107 -43.80 -8.53 -13.20
CA ARG A 107 -43.57 -7.22 -12.55
C ARG A 107 -42.76 -6.30 -13.47
N LYS A 108 -43.48 -5.39 -14.13
CA LYS A 108 -42.92 -4.19 -14.77
C LYS A 108 -42.33 -3.27 -13.70
N ARG A 109 -41.10 -2.79 -13.92
CA ARG A 109 -40.71 -1.41 -13.58
C ARG A 109 -39.56 -0.97 -14.50
N SER A 110 -39.84 0.07 -15.25
CA SER A 110 -38.93 0.65 -16.24
C SER A 110 -38.09 1.78 -15.64
N LEU A 111 -36.83 1.81 -16.08
CA LEU A 111 -36.06 2.96 -16.58
C LEU A 111 -35.45 4.00 -15.62
N THR A 112 -34.27 4.44 -16.09
CA THR A 112 -33.58 5.73 -15.90
C THR A 112 -32.68 5.91 -14.68
N GLY A 113 -31.36 5.80 -14.89
CA GLY A 113 -30.36 6.07 -13.86
C GLY A 113 -28.93 6.27 -14.35
N THR A 114 -28.69 6.68 -15.60
CA THR A 114 -27.31 6.75 -16.15
C THR A 114 -26.74 8.18 -16.27
N SER A 115 -27.47 9.22 -15.85
CA SER A 115 -27.04 10.62 -16.02
C SER A 115 -26.39 11.26 -14.78
N VAL A 116 -26.34 10.57 -13.63
CA VAL A 116 -25.91 11.19 -12.36
C VAL A 116 -24.43 10.91 -12.02
N PHE A 117 -23.83 9.85 -12.57
CA PHE A 117 -22.49 9.41 -12.18
C PHE A 117 -21.35 10.33 -12.66
N ASN A 118 -21.46 10.88 -13.88
CA ASN A 118 -20.41 11.76 -14.44
C ASN A 118 -20.33 13.13 -13.78
N LYS A 119 -21.34 13.56 -13.00
CA LYS A 119 -21.32 14.87 -12.34
C LYS A 119 -20.60 14.87 -11.00
N SER A 120 -20.39 13.69 -10.39
CA SER A 120 -19.76 13.57 -9.07
C SER A 120 -18.23 13.36 -9.14
N LEU A 121 -17.69 13.01 -10.30
CA LEU A 121 -16.24 12.95 -10.56
C LEU A 121 -15.62 14.32 -10.89
N ASN A 122 -16.45 15.33 -11.17
CA ASN A 122 -16.04 16.74 -11.32
C ASN A 122 -16.09 17.52 -10.00
N LYS A 123 -16.22 16.84 -8.85
CA LYS A 123 -15.88 17.45 -7.58
C LYS A 123 -14.36 17.50 -7.54
N GLU A 124 -13.83 18.61 -8.03
CA GLU A 124 -12.44 19.08 -7.97
C GLU A 124 -11.47 17.96 -7.61
N THR A 125 -10.73 17.48 -8.62
CA THR A 125 -9.39 16.94 -8.38
C THR A 125 -8.77 17.80 -7.27
N ASN A 126 -8.39 17.19 -6.15
CA ASN A 126 -7.60 17.81 -5.09
C ASN A 126 -6.18 18.08 -5.64
N SER A 127 -6.16 18.82 -6.73
CA SER A 127 -5.07 19.57 -7.29
C SER A 127 -4.52 20.45 -6.18
N SER A 128 -3.23 20.70 -6.26
CA SER A 128 -2.34 21.36 -5.30
C SER A 128 -2.71 22.82 -4.94
N GLY A 129 -3.97 23.24 -5.11
CA GLY A 129 -4.47 24.59 -4.88
C GLY A 129 -5.79 24.73 -4.10
N ALA A 130 -6.40 23.65 -3.60
CA ALA A 130 -7.57 23.79 -2.72
C ALA A 130 -7.17 24.38 -1.36
N VAL A 131 -7.82 25.48 -0.96
CA VAL A 131 -7.63 26.09 0.36
C VAL A 131 -8.18 25.13 1.40
N MET A 132 -7.31 24.62 2.27
CA MET A 132 -7.71 23.75 3.38
C MET A 132 -8.28 24.60 4.52
N ASP A 133 -9.32 24.12 5.18
CA ASP A 133 -9.91 24.80 6.33
C ASP A 133 -9.05 24.62 7.60
N SER A 134 -9.34 25.41 8.63
CA SER A 134 -8.62 25.35 9.91
C SER A 134 -8.77 23.98 10.59
N ALA A 135 -9.97 23.38 10.51
CA ALA A 135 -10.26 22.06 11.06
C ALA A 135 -9.37 20.96 10.45
N TRP A 136 -9.04 21.08 9.16
CA TRP A 136 -8.09 20.20 8.50
C TRP A 136 -6.70 20.30 9.14
N PHE A 137 -6.16 21.51 9.32
CA PHE A 137 -4.83 21.69 9.91
C PHE A 137 -4.78 21.20 11.37
N GLU A 138 -5.82 21.49 12.14
CA GLU A 138 -5.93 21.05 13.53
C GLU A 138 -5.90 19.52 13.63
N GLU A 139 -6.77 18.81 12.90
CA GLU A 139 -6.82 17.34 12.96
C GLU A 139 -5.56 16.71 12.36
N ARG A 140 -5.02 17.27 11.27
CA ARG A 140 -3.86 16.72 10.57
C ARG A 140 -2.58 16.85 11.40
N SER A 141 -2.37 18.01 12.03
CA SER A 141 -1.16 18.31 12.81
C SER A 141 -0.96 17.36 14.01
N LYS A 142 -2.02 16.72 14.51
CA LYS A 142 -1.96 15.68 15.55
C LYS A 142 -1.13 14.47 15.15
N TYR A 143 -0.96 14.25 13.85
CA TYR A 143 -0.25 13.09 13.31
C TYR A 143 1.01 13.46 12.51
N ILE A 144 1.31 14.75 12.35
CA ILE A 144 2.52 15.21 11.63
C ILE A 144 3.68 15.28 12.63
N PRO A 145 4.74 14.46 12.47
CA PRO A 145 5.92 14.55 13.32
C PRO A 145 6.68 15.86 13.12
N LEU A 146 7.32 16.34 14.19
CA LEU A 146 8.27 17.45 14.05
C LEU A 146 9.51 17.02 13.28
N ARG A 147 9.93 17.89 12.35
CA ARG A 147 11.08 17.73 11.48
C ARG A 147 12.34 17.64 12.32
N LEU A 148 13.24 16.74 11.95
CA LEU A 148 14.49 16.56 12.67
C LEU A 148 15.43 17.75 12.50
N GLU A 149 15.93 18.23 13.63
CA GLU A 149 17.01 19.22 13.68
C GLU A 149 18.36 18.62 13.28
N LEU A 150 19.36 19.49 13.03
CA LEU A 150 20.71 19.06 12.68
C LEU A 150 21.35 18.18 13.76
N LYS A 151 21.11 18.49 15.04
CA LYS A 151 21.61 17.69 16.17
C LYS A 151 20.95 16.31 16.20
N GLU A 152 19.63 16.25 16.03
CA GLU A 152 18.87 15.00 16.00
C GLU A 152 19.27 14.10 14.83
N ARG A 153 19.60 14.68 13.66
CA ARG A 153 20.13 13.94 12.52
C ARG A 153 21.46 13.24 12.81
N LYS A 154 22.28 13.77 13.72
CA LYS A 154 23.50 13.07 14.18
C LYS A 154 23.12 11.86 15.03
N LEU A 155 22.19 12.02 15.98
CA LEU A 155 21.69 10.92 16.82
C LEU A 155 21.02 9.82 15.98
N LEU A 156 20.26 10.19 14.95
CA LEU A 156 19.67 9.24 14.01
C LEU A 156 20.73 8.35 13.35
N ARG A 157 21.85 8.92 12.90
CA ARG A 157 22.94 8.14 12.29
C ARG A 157 23.56 7.16 13.28
N LEU A 158 23.71 7.55 14.54
CA LEU A 158 24.21 6.66 15.60
C LEU A 158 23.21 5.52 15.88
N LEU A 159 21.92 5.82 15.86
CA LEU A 159 20.86 4.82 15.99
C LEU A 159 20.88 3.82 14.84
N GLU A 160 20.89 4.31 13.60
CA GLU A 160 20.94 3.47 12.40
C GLU A 160 22.19 2.57 12.42
N ALA A 161 23.37 3.13 12.75
CA ALA A 161 24.60 2.36 12.88
C ALA A 161 24.47 1.24 13.94
N SER A 162 23.94 1.56 15.12
CA SER A 162 23.73 0.58 16.21
C SER A 162 22.77 -0.54 15.80
N LEU A 163 21.64 -0.20 15.18
CA LEU A 163 20.63 -1.18 14.75
C LEU A 163 21.12 -2.06 13.60
N ASN A 164 21.97 -1.53 12.71
CA ASN A 164 22.53 -2.29 11.60
C ASN A 164 23.51 -3.36 12.06
N VAL A 165 24.32 -3.07 13.09
CA VAL A 165 25.26 -4.04 13.69
C VAL A 165 24.56 -5.03 14.64
N SER A 166 23.35 -4.70 15.10
CA SER A 166 22.60 -5.55 16.02
C SER A 166 21.96 -6.77 15.34
N GLU A 167 22.14 -7.95 15.95
CA GLU A 167 21.45 -9.21 15.61
C GLU A 167 20.23 -9.46 16.51
N TYR A 168 19.53 -8.39 16.92
CA TYR A 168 18.48 -8.44 17.96
C TYR A 168 17.44 -9.54 17.73
N THR A 169 16.81 -9.55 16.56
CA THR A 169 15.76 -10.51 16.20
C THR A 169 16.29 -11.95 16.19
N ASP A 170 17.51 -12.14 15.70
CA ASP A 170 18.14 -13.45 15.55
C ASP A 170 18.51 -14.07 16.91
N LYS A 171 18.64 -13.24 17.95
CA LYS A 171 18.93 -13.67 19.33
C LYS A 171 17.67 -13.79 20.20
N VAL A 172 16.65 -12.95 19.97
CA VAL A 172 15.45 -12.89 20.81
C VAL A 172 14.33 -13.80 20.30
N ASP A 173 14.05 -13.76 19.00
CA ASP A 173 12.94 -14.49 18.39
C ASP A 173 13.39 -15.86 17.85
N VAL A 174 14.05 -16.62 18.73
CA VAL A 174 14.45 -18.01 18.49
C VAL A 174 13.98 -18.91 19.62
N TYR A 175 13.69 -20.17 19.28
CA TYR A 175 13.43 -21.23 20.24
C TYR A 175 14.72 -21.51 21.02
N SER A 176 14.72 -21.22 22.32
CA SER A 176 15.85 -21.46 23.22
C SER A 176 15.33 -21.93 24.57
N TYR A 177 16.16 -22.70 25.28
CA TYR A 177 15.90 -23.14 26.66
C TYR A 177 16.11 -22.03 27.69
N GLU A 178 16.72 -20.90 27.29
CA GLU A 178 16.90 -19.73 28.14
C GLU A 178 15.63 -18.86 28.24
N SER A 179 15.46 -18.19 29.38
CA SER A 179 14.37 -17.24 29.59
C SER A 179 14.36 -16.15 28.52
N LYS A 180 13.24 -16.04 27.78
CA LYS A 180 13.05 -15.01 26.75
C LYS A 180 13.24 -13.60 27.31
N THR A 181 12.67 -13.33 28.50
CA THR A 181 12.79 -12.05 29.21
C THR A 181 14.25 -11.68 29.50
N LYS A 182 15.07 -12.63 29.98
CA LYS A 182 16.49 -12.37 30.23
C LYS A 182 17.26 -12.03 28.95
N ARG A 183 16.96 -12.72 27.84
CA ARG A 183 17.57 -12.44 26.53
C ARG A 183 17.18 -11.06 26.01
N MET A 184 15.90 -10.68 26.12
CA MET A 184 15.42 -9.33 25.77
C MET A 184 16.20 -8.26 26.54
N VAL A 185 16.27 -8.37 27.86
CA VAL A 185 16.98 -7.40 28.72
C VAL A 185 18.46 -7.32 28.36
N ALA A 186 19.13 -8.46 28.15
CA ALA A 186 20.53 -8.49 27.75
C ALA A 186 20.74 -7.77 26.40
N GLN A 187 19.94 -8.07 25.38
CA GLN A 187 20.07 -7.45 24.07
C GLN A 187 19.71 -5.96 24.04
N ILE A 188 18.74 -5.53 24.85
CA ILE A 188 18.41 -4.10 25.00
C ILE A 188 19.59 -3.36 25.66
N ARG A 189 20.19 -3.94 26.72
CA ARG A 189 21.37 -3.37 27.38
C ARG A 189 22.59 -3.32 26.46
N ASP A 190 22.80 -4.35 25.63
CA ASP A 190 23.87 -4.38 24.63
C ASP A 190 23.73 -3.22 23.64
N ILE A 191 22.52 -2.98 23.11
CA ILE A 191 22.26 -1.88 22.18
C ILE A 191 22.45 -0.52 22.85
N CYS A 192 21.98 -0.36 24.10
CA CYS A 192 22.20 0.86 24.87
C CYS A 192 23.70 1.12 25.10
N ALA A 193 24.48 0.07 25.39
CA ALA A 193 25.93 0.17 25.54
C ALA A 193 26.65 0.54 24.23
N ILE A 194 26.23 -0.02 23.09
CA ILE A 194 26.74 0.35 21.76
C ILE A 194 26.46 1.83 21.48
N LEU A 195 25.23 2.29 21.74
CA LEU A 195 24.85 3.69 21.57
C LEU A 195 25.72 4.60 22.42
N SER A 196 25.85 4.34 23.73
CA SER A 196 26.73 5.13 24.61
C SER A 196 28.18 5.14 24.12
N GLY A 197 28.72 4.00 23.67
CA GLY A 197 30.07 3.91 23.11
C GLY A 197 30.26 4.71 21.83
N LEU A 198 29.27 4.71 20.93
CA LEU A 198 29.29 5.53 19.71
C LEU A 198 29.18 7.02 20.02
N VAL A 199 28.42 7.40 21.05
CA VAL A 199 28.37 8.79 21.52
C VAL A 199 29.74 9.23 21.99
N VAL A 200 30.45 8.44 22.81
CA VAL A 200 31.84 8.76 23.26
C VAL A 200 32.76 9.08 22.07
N ALA A 201 32.66 8.31 21.00
CA ALA A 201 33.48 8.52 19.80
C ALA A 201 33.11 9.82 19.04
N SER A 202 31.86 10.28 19.15
CA SER A 202 31.36 11.48 18.45
C SER A 202 31.39 12.77 19.30
N ASP A 203 31.17 12.65 20.61
CA ASP A 203 31.16 13.69 21.63
C ASP A 203 31.68 13.07 22.94
N TYR A 204 32.97 13.30 23.21
CA TYR A 204 33.66 12.70 24.35
C TYR A 204 33.03 13.10 25.68
N LYS A 205 32.57 14.36 25.83
CA LYS A 205 32.02 14.84 27.10
C LYS A 205 30.67 14.20 27.38
N GLU A 206 29.77 14.21 26.41
CA GLU A 206 28.45 13.61 26.57
C GLU A 206 28.57 12.09 26.72
N GLY A 207 29.43 11.44 25.93
CA GLY A 207 29.65 10.01 26.05
C GLY A 207 30.25 9.60 27.38
N GLN A 208 31.18 10.39 27.95
CA GLN A 208 31.74 10.10 29.27
C GLN A 208 30.64 10.16 30.35
N ARG A 209 29.70 11.12 30.26
CA ARG A 209 28.51 11.19 31.12
C ARG A 209 27.65 9.94 31.02
N LEU A 210 27.40 9.44 29.79
CA LEU A 210 26.60 8.23 29.56
C LEU A 210 27.26 6.94 30.05
N VAL A 211 28.59 6.92 30.21
CA VAL A 211 29.38 5.71 30.52
C VAL A 211 29.86 5.67 31.97
N GLN A 212 30.01 6.82 32.63
CA GLN A 212 30.72 6.95 33.92
C GLN A 212 30.18 6.02 35.01
N ASP A 213 28.87 5.80 35.06
CA ASP A 213 28.24 4.96 36.09
C ASP A 213 27.54 3.70 35.55
N ARG A 214 27.54 3.51 34.21
CA ARG A 214 26.76 2.45 33.50
C ARG A 214 25.30 2.32 33.98
N ASP A 215 24.76 3.39 34.54
CA ASP A 215 23.40 3.43 35.06
C ASP A 215 22.46 3.83 33.91
N PHE A 216 21.80 2.84 33.31
CA PHE A 216 20.85 3.08 32.22
C PHE A 216 19.65 3.93 32.65
N PRO A 217 19.06 3.73 33.85
CA PRO A 217 18.07 4.63 34.44
C PRO A 217 18.41 6.11 34.42
N GLU A 218 19.62 6.51 34.80
CA GLU A 218 20.03 7.92 34.81
C GLU A 218 20.08 8.51 33.39
N ASN A 219 20.25 7.65 32.39
CA ASN A 219 20.35 8.00 30.98
C ASN A 219 19.06 7.73 30.19
N ALA A 220 17.94 7.45 30.89
CA ALA A 220 16.68 7.08 30.26
C ALA A 220 16.19 8.12 29.24
N GLU A 221 16.29 9.41 29.56
CA GLU A 221 15.86 10.51 28.67
C GLU A 221 16.64 10.51 27.35
N PHE A 222 17.93 10.21 27.39
CA PHE A 222 18.77 10.10 26.19
C PHE A 222 18.29 8.95 25.29
N PHE A 223 18.11 7.75 25.86
CA PHE A 223 17.66 6.57 25.10
C PHE A 223 16.24 6.75 24.54
N GLN A 224 15.33 7.29 25.34
CA GLN A 224 13.98 7.61 24.88
C GLN A 224 14.00 8.60 23.71
N THR A 225 14.87 9.61 23.77
CA THR A 225 15.01 10.62 22.73
C THR A 225 15.56 10.05 21.44
N ILE A 226 16.64 9.26 21.49
CA ILE A 226 17.19 8.66 20.28
C ILE A 226 16.22 7.68 19.62
N PHE A 227 15.51 6.85 20.40
CA PHE A 227 14.50 5.93 19.86
C PHE A 227 13.27 6.65 19.29
N GLU A 228 12.84 7.75 19.90
CA GLU A 228 11.78 8.61 19.36
C GLU A 228 12.18 9.31 18.06
N ILE A 229 13.42 9.79 17.94
CA ILE A 229 13.96 10.37 16.70
C ILE A 229 13.89 9.36 15.55
N GLY A 230 14.28 8.11 15.79
CA GLY A 230 14.17 7.03 14.79
C GLY A 230 12.73 6.79 14.34
N ARG A 231 11.77 6.82 15.27
CA ARG A 231 10.35 6.69 15.00
C ARG A 231 9.80 7.86 14.18
N ARG A 232 10.05 9.10 14.58
CA ARG A 232 9.67 10.30 13.80
C ARG A 232 10.24 10.29 12.39
N TYR A 233 11.52 9.96 12.25
CA TYR A 233 12.18 9.91 10.95
C TYR A 233 11.50 8.91 10.01
N LYS A 234 11.16 7.72 10.50
CA LYS A 234 10.49 6.69 9.70
C LYS A 234 9.11 7.12 9.23
N ILE A 235 8.31 7.74 10.10
CA ILE A 235 6.96 8.23 9.72
C ILE A 235 7.06 9.27 8.60
N MET A 236 7.99 10.23 8.73
CA MET A 236 8.21 11.25 7.70
C MET A 236 8.82 10.68 6.42
N ASN A 237 9.57 9.58 6.51
CA ASN A 237 10.31 8.99 5.39
C ASN A 237 10.07 7.47 5.30
N PRO A 238 8.86 7.00 4.91
CA PRO A 238 8.53 5.58 4.98
C PRO A 238 9.46 4.67 4.14
N ALA A 239 10.10 5.19 3.09
CA ALA A 239 11.04 4.44 2.26
C ALA A 239 12.44 4.23 2.89
N ARG A 240 12.78 4.96 3.97
CA ARG A 240 14.08 4.89 4.66
C ARG A 240 14.06 3.86 5.81
N MET A 241 15.23 3.56 6.38
CA MET A 241 15.41 2.56 7.46
C MET A 241 14.78 1.18 7.19
N ARG A 242 14.87 0.65 5.95
CA ARG A 242 14.19 -0.59 5.55
C ARG A 242 14.52 -1.79 6.45
N SER A 243 15.79 -2.01 6.78
CA SER A 243 16.26 -3.12 7.62
C SER A 243 16.31 -2.79 9.12
N ALA A 244 16.61 -1.55 9.47
CA ALA A 244 16.86 -1.13 10.85
C ALA A 244 15.57 -0.88 11.64
N PHE A 245 14.52 -0.34 10.99
CA PHE A 245 13.33 0.10 11.72
C PHE A 245 12.52 -1.05 12.32
N GLY A 246 12.44 -2.20 11.63
CA GLY A 246 11.80 -3.40 12.19
C GLY A 246 12.46 -3.82 13.51
N LYS A 247 13.80 -3.82 13.55
CA LYS A 247 14.57 -4.11 14.78
C LYS A 247 14.27 -3.09 15.89
N LEU A 248 14.20 -1.80 15.56
CA LEU A 248 13.82 -0.75 16.52
C LEU A 248 12.43 -1.02 17.12
N MET A 249 11.44 -1.29 16.28
CA MET A 249 10.09 -1.54 16.76
C MET A 249 10.01 -2.80 17.62
N TYR A 250 10.65 -3.89 17.22
CA TYR A 250 10.67 -5.13 17.99
C TYR A 250 11.40 -4.99 19.33
N LEU A 251 12.47 -4.20 19.36
CA LEU A 251 13.16 -3.82 20.60
C LEU A 251 12.21 -3.06 21.53
N LEU A 252 11.53 -2.03 21.00
CA LEU A 252 10.63 -1.19 21.79
C LEU A 252 9.41 -1.98 22.29
N GLN A 253 8.85 -2.87 21.48
CA GLN A 253 7.80 -3.80 21.90
C GLN A 253 8.22 -4.66 23.08
N ASP A 254 9.43 -5.22 23.05
CA ASP A 254 9.94 -6.03 24.16
C ASP A 254 10.22 -5.18 25.40
N SER A 255 10.75 -3.97 25.21
CA SER A 255 11.02 -3.04 26.31
C SER A 255 9.76 -2.57 27.04
N ALA A 256 8.60 -2.61 26.37
CA ALA A 256 7.31 -2.26 26.94
C ALA A 256 6.67 -3.40 27.75
N ILE A 257 7.21 -4.62 27.69
CA ILE A 257 6.72 -5.74 28.50
C ILE A 257 7.02 -5.43 29.98
N PRO A 258 6.03 -5.49 30.90
CA PRO A 258 6.22 -5.09 32.30
C PRO A 258 7.44 -5.73 32.97
N GLN A 259 7.63 -7.04 32.81
CA GLN A 259 8.78 -7.76 33.37
C GLN A 259 10.14 -7.28 32.82
N VAL A 260 10.19 -6.90 31.54
CA VAL A 260 11.41 -6.39 30.90
C VAL A 260 11.68 -4.97 31.38
N LYS A 261 10.66 -4.12 31.41
CA LYS A 261 10.72 -2.75 31.92
C LYS A 261 11.19 -2.69 33.37
N ASP A 262 10.67 -3.57 34.22
CA ASP A 262 11.07 -3.70 35.63
C ASP A 262 12.55 -4.09 35.75
N MET A 263 13.04 -5.00 34.91
CA MET A 263 14.45 -5.42 34.89
C MET A 263 15.40 -4.38 34.27
N LEU A 264 14.89 -3.53 33.37
CA LEU A 264 15.65 -2.41 32.82
C LEU A 264 15.72 -1.25 33.80
N HIS A 265 14.75 -1.11 34.70
CA HIS A 265 14.56 0.01 35.63
C HIS A 265 14.28 1.37 34.96
N PHE A 266 13.92 1.38 33.67
CA PHE A 266 13.46 2.57 32.95
C PHE A 266 12.60 2.20 31.72
N SER A 267 11.86 3.17 31.17
CA SER A 267 11.12 3.01 29.92
C SER A 267 11.99 3.41 28.72
N CYS A 268 12.04 2.59 27.67
CA CYS A 268 12.66 2.98 26.39
C CYS A 268 11.71 3.80 25.50
N VAL A 269 10.40 3.81 25.80
CA VAL A 269 9.38 4.44 24.97
C VAL A 269 8.95 5.77 25.60
N LYS A 270 9.01 6.83 24.78
CA LYS A 270 8.28 8.10 24.98
C LYS A 270 7.35 8.36 23.80
N GLU A 271 6.39 9.27 23.94
CA GLU A 271 5.49 9.63 22.83
C GLU A 271 6.22 10.36 21.71
N ILE A 272 5.74 10.21 20.47
CA ILE A 272 6.23 10.97 19.32
C ILE A 272 5.83 12.44 19.47
N THR A 273 6.80 13.32 19.24
CA THR A 273 6.58 14.76 19.19
C THR A 273 5.95 15.15 17.86
N THR A 274 4.68 15.56 17.89
CA THR A 274 3.93 16.03 16.72
C THR A 274 3.83 17.56 16.72
N VAL A 275 3.51 18.13 15.54
CA VAL A 275 3.30 19.58 15.40
C VAL A 275 2.24 20.06 16.38
N HIS A 276 1.11 19.35 16.48
CA HIS A 276 0.04 19.73 17.42
C HIS A 276 0.51 19.70 18.87
N ALA A 277 1.12 18.59 19.32
CA ALA A 277 1.56 18.46 20.72
C ALA A 277 2.56 19.55 21.10
N PHE A 278 3.46 19.92 20.17
CA PHE A 278 4.40 21.01 20.37
C PHE A 278 3.72 22.38 20.46
N LEU A 279 2.84 22.71 19.50
CA LEU A 279 2.10 23.99 19.52
C LEU A 279 1.17 24.11 20.72
N GLU A 280 0.56 23.00 21.16
CA GLU A 280 -0.28 22.95 22.36
C GLU A 280 0.54 23.22 23.63
N SER A 281 1.68 22.54 23.79
CA SER A 281 2.55 22.73 24.95
C SER A 281 3.17 24.12 25.05
N THR A 282 3.27 24.83 23.92
CA THR A 282 3.85 26.19 23.81
C THR A 282 2.79 27.29 23.62
N LYS A 283 1.49 26.95 23.71
CA LYS A 283 0.36 27.89 23.57
C LYS A 283 0.35 28.66 22.24
N ALA A 284 0.69 27.99 21.15
CA ALA A 284 0.75 28.56 19.80
C ALA A 284 -0.21 27.86 18.80
N LEU A 285 -1.24 27.16 19.29
CA LEU A 285 -2.21 26.44 18.45
C LEU A 285 -2.98 27.35 17.50
N ASP A 286 -3.26 28.60 17.90
CA ASP A 286 -3.95 29.61 17.08
C ASP A 286 -3.27 29.87 15.73
N MET A 287 -2.00 29.49 15.57
CA MET A 287 -1.28 29.54 14.28
C MET A 287 -1.93 28.63 13.22
N LEU A 288 -2.56 27.53 13.64
CA LEU A 288 -3.23 26.57 12.75
C LEU A 288 -4.53 27.11 12.14
N GLU A 289 -5.08 28.16 12.73
CA GLU A 289 -6.32 28.80 12.29
C GLU A 289 -6.09 30.05 11.41
N ASP A 290 -4.84 30.52 11.28
CA ASP A 290 -4.51 31.72 10.49
C ASP A 290 -4.60 31.46 8.99
N ASP A 291 -5.27 32.35 8.25
CA ASP A 291 -5.46 32.25 6.79
C ASP A 291 -4.13 32.09 6.01
N GLN A 292 -3.02 32.59 6.53
CA GLN A 292 -1.71 32.47 5.90
C GLN A 292 -1.10 31.07 6.00
N ILE A 293 -1.65 30.16 6.82
CA ILE A 293 -1.08 28.81 6.98
C ILE A 293 -1.06 28.04 5.65
N ASN A 294 -2.12 28.13 4.86
CA ASN A 294 -2.18 27.55 3.52
C ASN A 294 -1.03 28.05 2.63
N MET A 295 -0.76 29.35 2.64
CA MET A 295 0.34 29.95 1.87
C MET A 295 1.71 29.53 2.40
N ALA A 296 1.86 29.41 3.72
CA ALA A 296 3.10 29.05 4.38
C ALA A 296 3.49 27.57 4.17
N THR A 297 2.50 26.68 4.02
CA THR A 297 2.75 25.24 3.95
C THR A 297 2.64 24.67 2.54
N LYS A 298 1.97 25.34 1.59
CA LYS A 298 1.80 24.83 0.21
C LYS A 298 3.11 24.41 -0.45
N GLU A 299 3.05 23.37 -1.25
CA GLU A 299 4.18 22.94 -2.07
C GLU A 299 4.28 23.80 -3.35
N ILE A 300 5.50 24.08 -3.78
CA ILE A 300 5.77 24.86 -4.99
C ILE A 300 6.13 23.88 -6.11
N ILE A 301 5.22 23.72 -7.06
CA ILE A 301 5.39 22.85 -8.22
C ILE A 301 6.01 23.65 -9.37
N ALA A 302 7.11 23.14 -9.92
CA ALA A 302 7.84 23.80 -11.00
C ALA A 302 7.26 23.49 -12.40
N ASP A 303 6.55 22.38 -12.55
CA ASP A 303 6.08 21.89 -13.84
C ASP A 303 5.19 22.91 -14.56
N GLY A 304 5.53 23.22 -15.82
CA GLY A 304 4.81 24.18 -16.65
C GLY A 304 4.96 25.65 -16.25
N LYS A 305 5.79 26.00 -15.23
CA LYS A 305 5.97 27.37 -14.75
C LYS A 305 7.29 27.99 -15.18
N SER A 306 7.26 29.30 -15.43
CA SER A 306 8.49 30.08 -15.64
C SER A 306 9.26 30.26 -14.33
N ARG A 307 10.59 30.45 -14.43
CA ARG A 307 11.46 30.76 -13.28
C ARG A 307 10.96 31.97 -12.47
N SER A 308 10.40 32.98 -13.14
CA SER A 308 9.86 34.17 -12.48
C SER A 308 8.61 33.88 -11.64
N GLN A 309 7.71 33.04 -12.14
CA GLN A 309 6.51 32.62 -11.40
C GLN A 309 6.90 31.81 -10.16
N ILE A 310 7.81 30.84 -10.33
CA ILE A 310 8.35 30.03 -9.23
C ILE A 310 8.97 30.94 -8.15
N GLN A 311 9.81 31.90 -8.54
CA GLN A 311 10.44 32.82 -7.59
C GLN A 311 9.43 33.71 -6.87
N SER A 312 8.35 34.13 -7.54
CA SER A 312 7.27 34.89 -6.92
C SER A 312 6.53 34.07 -5.87
N GLU A 313 6.21 32.81 -6.17
CA GLU A 313 5.56 31.90 -5.23
C GLU A 313 6.45 31.59 -4.03
N ILE A 314 7.75 31.38 -4.24
CA ILE A 314 8.74 31.20 -3.15
C ILE A 314 8.71 32.42 -2.22
N LYS A 315 8.78 33.64 -2.77
CA LYS A 315 8.77 34.87 -1.97
C LYS A 315 7.46 35.04 -1.20
N GLN A 316 6.31 34.65 -1.76
CA GLN A 316 5.03 34.71 -1.06
C GLN A 316 4.99 33.72 0.11
N LYS A 317 5.46 32.49 -0.12
CA LYS A 317 5.55 31.45 0.92
C LYS A 317 6.48 31.88 2.06
N GLU A 318 7.68 32.38 1.74
CA GLU A 318 8.64 32.85 2.75
C GLU A 318 8.08 34.02 3.58
N ARG A 319 7.35 34.95 2.97
CA ARG A 319 6.67 36.03 3.69
C ARG A 319 5.59 35.52 4.64
N ALA A 320 4.80 34.54 4.21
CA ALA A 320 3.77 33.93 5.06
C ALA A 320 4.39 33.20 6.26
N ILE A 321 5.47 32.44 6.03
CA ILE A 321 6.23 31.76 7.10
C ILE A 321 6.79 32.77 8.11
N GLU A 322 7.42 33.84 7.64
CA GLU A 322 7.99 34.87 8.51
C GLU A 322 6.89 35.63 9.29
N TYR A 323 5.76 35.92 8.65
CA TYR A 323 4.61 36.54 9.31
C TYR A 323 4.06 35.66 10.45
N LEU A 324 3.78 34.38 10.17
CA LEU A 324 3.22 33.46 11.16
C LEU A 324 4.19 33.25 12.32
N SER A 325 5.46 32.96 12.02
CA SER A 325 6.47 32.68 13.05
C SER A 325 6.76 33.89 13.96
N ARG A 326 6.61 35.13 13.47
CA ARG A 326 6.72 36.33 14.32
C ARG A 326 5.45 36.64 15.10
N ARG A 327 4.29 36.43 14.50
CA ARG A 327 3.00 36.74 15.11
C ARG A 327 2.69 35.82 16.28
N TYR A 328 3.01 34.54 16.13
CA TYR A 328 2.67 33.50 17.10
C TYR A 328 3.83 33.14 18.04
N SER A 329 5.02 33.74 17.88
CA SER A 329 6.09 33.61 18.86
C SER A 329 5.68 34.21 20.21
N ASN A 330 6.10 33.58 21.29
CA ASN A 330 5.81 34.00 22.65
C ASN A 330 6.97 33.63 23.59
N ASP A 331 6.81 33.85 24.89
CA ASP A 331 7.87 33.59 25.88
C ASP A 331 8.29 32.10 25.98
N GLN A 332 7.48 31.17 25.48
CA GLN A 332 7.73 29.72 25.49
C GLN A 332 8.28 29.18 24.17
N VAL A 333 8.12 29.91 23.05
CA VAL A 333 8.51 29.43 21.72
C VAL A 333 9.01 30.54 20.81
N GLY A 334 10.19 30.31 20.22
CA GLY A 334 10.82 31.24 19.30
C GLY A 334 10.29 31.12 17.87
N SER A 335 10.58 32.13 17.04
CA SER A 335 10.22 32.15 15.62
C SER A 335 10.83 30.96 14.85
N GLU A 336 12.06 30.55 15.16
CA GLU A 336 12.71 29.43 14.45
C GLU A 336 12.02 28.09 14.72
N GLU A 337 11.53 27.83 15.93
CA GLU A 337 10.79 26.60 16.28
C GLU A 337 9.42 26.57 15.59
N LEU A 338 8.74 27.71 15.49
CA LEU A 338 7.49 27.82 14.73
C LEU A 338 7.73 27.60 13.23
N LYS A 339 8.86 28.06 12.67
CA LYS A 339 9.25 27.73 11.30
C LYS A 339 9.41 26.22 11.10
N VAL A 340 10.03 25.52 12.06
CA VAL A 340 10.14 24.05 12.02
C VAL A 340 8.76 23.39 11.95
N CYS A 341 7.77 23.88 12.72
CA CYS A 341 6.39 23.40 12.65
C CYS A 341 5.78 23.58 11.26
N LEU A 342 5.93 24.77 10.66
CA LEU A 342 5.42 25.07 9.31
C LEU A 342 6.11 24.22 8.25
N TYR A 343 7.43 23.99 8.37
CA TYR A 343 8.16 23.10 7.49
C TYR A 343 7.71 21.65 7.62
N SER A 344 7.43 21.16 8.83
CA SER A 344 6.84 19.83 9.05
C SER A 344 5.50 19.65 8.33
N ILE A 345 4.63 20.65 8.38
CA ILE A 345 3.36 20.60 7.64
C ILE A 345 3.61 20.62 6.13
N GLY A 346 4.54 21.45 5.66
CA GLY A 346 4.97 21.45 4.27
C GLY A 346 5.55 20.11 3.80
N ASP A 347 6.33 19.44 4.65
CA ASP A 347 6.87 18.10 4.40
C ASP A 347 5.73 17.07 4.29
N ASN A 348 4.64 17.20 5.06
CA ASN A 348 3.43 16.37 4.88
C ASN A 348 2.75 16.61 3.53
N HIS A 349 2.65 17.86 3.05
CA HIS A 349 2.12 18.13 1.72
C HIS A 349 3.01 17.54 0.61
N SER A 350 4.32 17.66 0.74
CA SER A 350 5.25 17.04 -0.22
C SER A 350 5.15 15.51 -0.21
N PHE A 351 4.99 14.91 0.97
CA PHE A 351 4.69 13.49 1.11
C PHE A 351 3.42 13.11 0.34
N LEU A 352 2.33 13.86 0.51
CA LEU A 352 1.08 13.61 -0.19
C LEU A 352 1.27 13.66 -1.71
N ARG A 353 1.97 14.66 -2.24
CA ARG A 353 2.24 14.73 -3.68
C ARG A 353 2.96 13.50 -4.19
N THR A 354 4.05 13.09 -3.54
CA THR A 354 4.86 11.96 -4.01
C THR A 354 4.16 10.60 -3.81
N ASN A 355 3.28 10.47 -2.82
CA ASN A 355 2.74 9.17 -2.42
C ASN A 355 1.28 8.96 -2.83
N ARG A 356 0.43 9.99 -2.70
CA ARG A 356 -1.00 9.95 -3.01
C ARG A 356 -1.27 10.27 -4.49
N ASP A 357 -0.71 11.36 -5.02
CA ASP A 357 -1.07 11.86 -6.35
C ASP A 357 -0.79 10.87 -7.51
N PRO A 358 0.15 9.92 -7.43
CA PRO A 358 0.25 8.85 -8.43
C PRO A 358 -1.04 8.02 -8.52
N CYS A 359 -1.78 7.83 -7.42
CA CYS A 359 -3.09 7.19 -7.45
C CYS A 359 -4.09 8.06 -8.24
N ASP A 360 -4.11 9.37 -8.01
CA ASP A 360 -4.98 10.30 -8.73
C ASP A 360 -4.69 10.33 -10.23
N LYS A 361 -3.41 10.31 -10.62
CA LYS A 361 -2.99 10.20 -12.02
C LYS A 361 -3.44 8.89 -12.65
N MET A 362 -3.29 7.76 -11.96
CA MET A 362 -3.76 6.47 -12.46
C MET A 362 -5.29 6.39 -12.57
N ILE A 363 -6.03 7.00 -11.64
CA ILE A 363 -7.49 7.16 -11.73
C ILE A 363 -7.86 8.00 -12.96
N HIS A 364 -7.15 9.10 -13.19
CA HIS A 364 -7.35 9.95 -14.36
C HIS A 364 -7.09 9.16 -15.66
N TYR A 365 -6.00 8.39 -15.73
CA TYR A 365 -5.73 7.55 -16.90
C TYR A 365 -6.81 6.48 -17.13
N LEU A 366 -7.27 5.80 -16.08
CA LEU A 366 -8.35 4.81 -16.19
C LEU A 366 -9.64 5.44 -16.73
N THR A 367 -10.07 6.55 -16.13
CA THR A 367 -11.34 7.22 -16.46
C THR A 367 -11.33 7.96 -17.80
N THR A 368 -10.14 8.32 -18.31
CA THR A 368 -9.97 8.99 -19.60
C THR A 368 -9.88 8.01 -20.76
N HIS A 369 -9.17 6.89 -20.59
CA HIS A 369 -8.87 5.97 -21.70
C HIS A 369 -9.82 4.77 -21.80
N PHE A 370 -10.58 4.46 -20.73
CA PHE A 370 -11.44 3.28 -20.66
C PHE A 370 -12.87 3.65 -20.25
N ARG A 371 -13.84 2.86 -20.72
CA ARG A 371 -15.26 3.07 -20.44
C ARG A 371 -15.85 1.80 -19.83
N PRO A 372 -16.54 1.88 -18.68
CA PRO A 372 -17.08 0.69 -18.02
C PRO A 372 -18.13 -0.04 -18.86
N ASP A 373 -18.83 0.68 -19.73
CA ASP A 373 -19.94 0.21 -20.56
C ASP A 373 -19.52 -0.22 -21.97
N TYR A 374 -18.24 -0.03 -22.35
CA TYR A 374 -17.76 -0.33 -23.69
C TYR A 374 -16.33 -0.89 -23.67
N ALA A 375 -16.21 -2.17 -23.98
CA ALA A 375 -14.94 -2.85 -24.18
C ALA A 375 -14.46 -2.65 -25.63
N GLU A 376 -13.44 -1.82 -25.81
CA GLU A 376 -12.77 -1.71 -27.11
C GLU A 376 -11.99 -3.00 -27.43
N PRO A 377 -12.05 -3.55 -28.66
CA PRO A 377 -11.56 -4.90 -28.95
C PRO A 377 -10.12 -5.23 -28.51
N LEU A 378 -9.18 -4.29 -28.61
CA LEU A 378 -7.78 -4.48 -28.19
C LEU A 378 -7.54 -4.16 -26.70
N TYR A 379 -8.43 -3.37 -26.11
CA TYR A 379 -8.26 -2.79 -24.76
C TYR A 379 -9.33 -3.29 -23.78
N ASP A 380 -9.96 -4.43 -24.08
CA ASP A 380 -10.89 -5.09 -23.18
C ASP A 380 -10.17 -5.54 -21.90
N LEU A 381 -10.54 -4.98 -20.74
CA LEU A 381 -10.00 -5.30 -19.43
C LEU A 381 -10.43 -6.66 -18.85
N SER A 382 -11.26 -7.45 -19.54
CA SER A 382 -11.73 -8.74 -19.01
C SER A 382 -10.59 -9.69 -18.62
N ILE A 383 -10.78 -10.42 -17.51
CA ILE A 383 -9.84 -11.42 -16.99
C ILE A 383 -10.60 -12.71 -16.65
N MET A 384 -9.91 -13.85 -16.75
CA MET A 384 -10.50 -15.16 -16.49
C MET A 384 -9.55 -16.02 -15.69
N ALA A 385 -10.04 -16.57 -14.58
CA ALA A 385 -9.26 -17.45 -13.72
C ALA A 385 -8.65 -18.62 -14.52
N GLY A 386 -7.36 -18.85 -14.35
CA GLY A 386 -6.59 -19.87 -15.06
C GLY A 386 -6.00 -19.42 -16.40
N ARG A 387 -6.37 -18.24 -16.92
CA ARG A 387 -5.82 -17.67 -18.16
C ARG A 387 -4.78 -16.60 -17.84
N GLY A 388 -3.59 -16.69 -18.42
CA GLY A 388 -2.54 -15.67 -18.24
C GLY A 388 -2.05 -15.52 -16.79
N GLY A 389 -2.29 -16.51 -15.92
CA GLY A 389 -1.95 -16.45 -14.50
C GLY A 389 -3.02 -15.80 -13.60
N ALA A 390 -4.10 -15.28 -14.17
CA ALA A 390 -5.20 -14.67 -13.43
C ALA A 390 -5.86 -15.68 -12.48
N ARG A 391 -6.23 -15.20 -11.29
CA ARG A 391 -6.94 -15.97 -10.27
C ARG A 391 -8.40 -15.54 -10.10
N LEU A 392 -8.73 -14.34 -10.55
CA LEU A 392 -10.08 -13.78 -10.55
C LEU A 392 -10.69 -13.86 -11.95
N THR A 393 -12.02 -13.88 -12.01
CA THR A 393 -12.78 -13.83 -13.27
C THR A 393 -13.68 -12.61 -13.27
N HIS A 394 -13.35 -11.61 -14.09
CA HIS A 394 -14.12 -10.37 -14.20
C HIS A 394 -14.45 -10.05 -15.67
N SER A 395 -15.66 -9.55 -15.91
CA SER A 395 -15.99 -8.85 -17.15
C SER A 395 -15.21 -7.53 -17.24
N HIS A 396 -15.21 -6.89 -18.43
CA HIS A 396 -14.66 -5.55 -18.61
C HIS A 396 -15.12 -4.57 -17.51
N GLN A 397 -16.44 -4.50 -17.33
CA GLN A 397 -17.08 -3.58 -16.40
C GLN A 397 -16.67 -3.87 -14.96
N HIS A 398 -16.63 -5.15 -14.57
CA HIS A 398 -16.22 -5.55 -13.23
C HIS A 398 -14.73 -5.25 -12.98
N GLN A 399 -13.84 -5.53 -13.95
CA GLN A 399 -12.42 -5.21 -13.81
C GLN A 399 -12.21 -3.69 -13.70
N TYR A 400 -12.85 -2.91 -14.56
CA TYR A 400 -12.79 -1.45 -14.50
C TYR A 400 -13.18 -0.92 -13.10
N GLN A 401 -14.31 -1.40 -12.57
CA GLN A 401 -14.79 -1.00 -11.24
C GLN A 401 -13.83 -1.45 -10.14
N PHE A 402 -13.31 -2.69 -10.22
CA PHE A 402 -12.38 -3.26 -9.26
C PHE A 402 -11.04 -2.49 -9.21
N VAL A 403 -10.52 -2.06 -10.36
CA VAL A 403 -9.32 -1.22 -10.46
C VAL A 403 -9.61 0.17 -9.88
N LEU A 404 -10.69 0.82 -10.33
CA LEU A 404 -11.05 2.18 -9.90
C LEU A 404 -11.17 2.27 -8.38
N GLN A 405 -11.92 1.36 -7.76
CA GLN A 405 -12.09 1.36 -6.31
C GLN A 405 -10.79 1.06 -5.56
N SER A 406 -9.89 0.27 -6.13
CA SER A 406 -8.60 -0.07 -5.51
C SER A 406 -7.68 1.15 -5.51
N LEU A 407 -7.62 1.89 -6.63
CA LEU A 407 -6.86 3.13 -6.73
C LEU A 407 -7.42 4.22 -5.80
N ILE A 408 -8.74 4.37 -5.70
CA ILE A 408 -9.38 5.30 -4.76
C ILE A 408 -9.08 4.90 -3.31
N LEU A 409 -9.17 3.61 -2.98
CA LEU A 409 -8.80 3.11 -1.67
C LEU A 409 -7.34 3.41 -1.33
N TRP A 410 -6.42 3.17 -2.27
CA TRP A 410 -5.01 3.50 -2.07
C TRP A 410 -4.77 4.99 -1.92
N ARG A 411 -5.44 5.85 -2.71
CA ARG A 411 -5.41 7.30 -2.53
C ARG A 411 -5.76 7.70 -1.10
N GLU A 412 -6.84 7.17 -0.54
CA GLU A 412 -7.27 7.48 0.83
C GLU A 412 -6.32 6.93 1.89
N ILE A 413 -5.73 5.74 1.68
CA ILE A 413 -4.72 5.17 2.58
C ILE A 413 -3.44 6.03 2.57
N GLN A 414 -2.96 6.44 1.40
CA GLN A 414 -1.79 7.32 1.28
C GLN A 414 -2.08 8.69 1.88
N TYR A 415 -3.31 9.18 1.71
CA TYR A 415 -3.77 10.39 2.35
C TYR A 415 -3.65 10.28 3.88
N ASP A 416 -4.12 9.20 4.51
CA ASP A 416 -4.04 9.02 5.97
C ASP A 416 -2.75 8.33 6.47
N MET A 417 -1.71 8.20 5.63
CA MET A 417 -0.54 7.37 5.93
C MET A 417 0.17 7.76 7.24
N PHE A 418 0.36 9.06 7.51
CA PHE A 418 0.99 9.51 8.77
C PHE A 418 0.16 9.15 10.00
N LYS A 419 -1.18 9.27 9.90
CA LYS A 419 -2.10 8.86 10.95
C LYS A 419 -2.05 7.35 11.17
N LEU A 420 -2.05 6.56 10.10
CA LEU A 420 -1.94 5.11 10.18
C LEU A 420 -0.63 4.68 10.83
N TRP A 421 0.51 5.28 10.46
CA TRP A 421 1.81 5.08 11.11
C TRP A 421 1.78 5.37 12.61
N TYR A 422 1.26 6.54 12.99
CA TYR A 422 1.14 6.93 14.38
C TYR A 422 0.28 5.94 15.18
N LEU A 423 -0.87 5.53 14.64
CA LEU A 423 -1.75 4.55 15.29
C LEU A 423 -1.16 3.14 15.34
N SER A 424 -0.36 2.75 14.36
CA SER A 424 0.33 1.46 14.37
C SER A 424 1.35 1.37 15.49
N GLU A 425 2.12 2.43 15.70
CA GLU A 425 3.03 2.51 16.83
C GLU A 425 2.28 2.42 18.15
N GLN A 426 1.17 3.17 18.29
CA GLN A 426 0.33 3.08 19.48
C GLN A 426 -0.19 1.67 19.71
N ASP A 427 -0.66 0.97 18.68
CA ASP A 427 -1.09 -0.42 18.82
C ASP A 427 0.07 -1.36 19.18
N MET A 428 1.27 -1.13 18.63
CA MET A 428 2.43 -1.98 18.86
C MET A 428 3.03 -1.83 20.25
N LEU A 429 3.08 -0.61 20.77
CA LEU A 429 3.76 -0.27 22.02
C LEU A 429 2.79 -0.18 23.23
N ASP A 430 1.50 -0.47 23.04
CA ASP A 430 0.52 -0.50 24.12
C ASP A 430 0.76 -1.70 25.05
N GLU A 431 1.10 -1.42 26.31
CA GLU A 431 1.34 -2.44 27.35
C GLU A 431 0.13 -3.36 27.57
N LYS A 432 -1.08 -2.91 27.23
CA LYS A 432 -2.32 -3.70 27.34
C LYS A 432 -2.60 -4.57 26.11
N ASN A 433 -1.77 -4.47 25.07
CA ASN A 433 -1.94 -5.18 23.80
C ASN A 433 -0.71 -6.06 23.48
N PRO A 434 -0.47 -7.15 24.22
CA PRO A 434 0.72 -7.97 24.01
C PRO A 434 0.67 -8.74 22.69
N TYR A 435 1.84 -8.89 22.05
CA TYR A 435 2.00 -9.77 20.89
C TYR A 435 2.12 -11.24 21.32
N ARG A 436 1.90 -12.15 20.37
CA ARG A 436 2.19 -13.58 20.50
C ARG A 436 3.15 -14.01 19.41
N LEU A 437 4.28 -14.62 19.79
CA LEU A 437 5.22 -15.19 18.84
C LEU A 437 4.66 -16.53 18.33
N ARG A 438 4.31 -16.60 17.04
CA ARG A 438 3.69 -17.79 16.43
C ARG A 438 4.22 -18.01 15.01
N ASN A 439 4.35 -19.27 14.61
CA ASN A 439 4.58 -19.61 13.21
C ASN A 439 3.27 -19.41 12.42
N THR A 440 3.31 -18.52 11.44
CA THR A 440 2.15 -18.11 10.63
C THR A 440 2.03 -18.89 9.32
N GLY A 441 2.92 -19.85 9.08
CA GLY A 441 3.12 -20.47 7.76
C GLY A 441 4.12 -19.68 6.88
N GLN A 442 4.31 -18.39 7.16
CA GLN A 442 5.31 -17.51 6.52
C GLN A 442 6.59 -17.35 7.35
N GLY A 443 6.74 -18.17 8.39
CA GLY A 443 7.80 -18.03 9.39
C GLY A 443 7.27 -17.58 10.75
N LEU A 444 8.22 -17.39 11.68
CA LEU A 444 7.95 -17.03 13.06
C LEU A 444 7.73 -15.52 13.18
N ASN A 445 6.49 -15.11 13.44
CA ASN A 445 6.09 -13.72 13.47
C ASN A 445 5.52 -13.31 14.84
N ARG A 446 5.71 -12.04 15.19
CA ARG A 446 5.04 -11.39 16.34
C ARG A 446 3.63 -11.01 15.91
N VAL A 447 2.66 -11.89 16.17
CA VAL A 447 1.26 -11.68 15.85
C VAL A 447 0.61 -10.80 16.93
N GLN A 448 0.10 -9.63 16.56
CA GLN A 448 -0.46 -8.66 17.50
C GLN A 448 -1.72 -8.00 16.93
N PRO A 449 -2.83 -7.97 17.70
CA PRO A 449 -4.01 -7.19 17.31
C PRO A 449 -3.67 -5.72 17.11
N ALA A 450 -4.35 -5.05 16.17
CA ALA A 450 -4.18 -3.61 15.98
C ALA A 450 -5.53 -2.89 15.91
N PRO A 451 -6.20 -2.70 17.06
CA PRO A 451 -7.55 -2.18 17.12
C PRO A 451 -7.67 -0.72 16.61
N ARG A 452 -6.67 0.13 16.84
CA ARG A 452 -6.69 1.53 16.39
C ARG A 452 -6.54 1.62 14.88
N VAL A 453 -5.57 0.91 14.31
CA VAL A 453 -5.38 0.85 12.85
C VAL A 453 -6.58 0.18 12.18
N SER A 454 -7.12 -0.92 12.74
CA SER A 454 -8.33 -1.56 12.21
C SER A 454 -9.54 -0.61 12.18
N LYS A 455 -9.72 0.21 13.22
CA LYS A 455 -10.79 1.22 13.25
C LYS A 455 -10.59 2.28 12.17
N ALA A 456 -9.37 2.82 12.03
CA ALA A 456 -9.05 3.81 11.00
C ALA A 456 -9.27 3.26 9.59
N MET A 457 -8.80 2.04 9.33
CA MET A 457 -9.00 1.38 8.03
C MET A 457 -10.45 1.13 7.70
N ARG A 458 -11.28 0.72 8.68
CA ARG A 458 -12.73 0.58 8.46
C ARG A 458 -13.40 1.91 8.11
N GLN A 459 -12.95 3.02 8.68
CA GLN A 459 -13.46 4.35 8.34
C GLN A 459 -13.07 4.74 6.90
N ILE A 460 -11.83 4.46 6.49
CA ILE A 460 -11.36 4.67 5.11
C ILE A 460 -12.18 3.84 4.13
N VAL A 461 -12.32 2.53 4.36
CA VAL A 461 -13.09 1.63 3.49
C VAL A 461 -14.55 2.09 3.39
N SER A 462 -15.19 2.45 4.51
CA SER A 462 -16.57 2.95 4.51
C SER A 462 -16.71 4.26 3.74
N LYS A 463 -15.72 5.17 3.84
CA LYS A 463 -15.68 6.41 3.05
C LYS A 463 -15.65 6.10 1.56
N VAL A 464 -14.76 5.20 1.14
CA VAL A 464 -14.59 4.80 -0.26
C VAL A 464 -15.83 4.08 -0.80
N GLN A 465 -16.39 3.15 -0.04
CA GLN A 465 -17.63 2.45 -0.43
C GLN A 465 -18.79 3.41 -0.67
N ARG A 466 -18.93 4.45 0.16
CA ARG A 466 -19.94 5.49 -0.01
C ARG A 466 -19.68 6.38 -1.23
N GLU A 467 -18.42 6.64 -1.57
CA GLU A 467 -18.03 7.43 -2.74
C GLU A 467 -18.33 6.69 -4.06
N ILE A 468 -18.10 5.37 -4.09
CA ILE A 468 -18.21 4.55 -5.31
C ILE A 468 -19.61 3.95 -5.48
N GLY A 469 -20.35 3.74 -4.39
CA GLY A 469 -21.73 3.23 -4.40
C GLY A 469 -21.86 1.72 -4.62
N HIS A 470 -21.01 1.11 -5.46
CA HIS A 470 -20.93 -0.33 -5.67
C HIS A 470 -19.52 -0.84 -5.34
N TRP A 471 -19.41 -1.95 -4.61
CA TRP A 471 -18.13 -2.53 -4.18
C TRP A 471 -17.95 -3.91 -4.79
N VAL A 472 -16.81 -4.12 -5.46
CA VAL A 472 -16.44 -5.41 -6.07
C VAL A 472 -15.42 -6.13 -5.18
N GLY A 473 -15.58 -7.43 -4.96
CA GLY A 473 -14.66 -8.23 -4.15
C GLY A 473 -14.73 -7.98 -2.64
N SER A 474 -13.79 -8.58 -1.91
CA SER A 474 -13.84 -8.64 -0.44
C SER A 474 -13.40 -7.31 0.22
N SER A 475 -14.19 -6.84 1.18
CA SER A 475 -13.85 -5.68 2.02
C SER A 475 -13.07 -6.06 3.29
N VAL A 476 -12.55 -7.28 3.36
CA VAL A 476 -11.80 -7.77 4.53
C VAL A 476 -10.42 -7.11 4.57
N VAL A 477 -10.08 -6.61 5.77
CA VAL A 477 -8.76 -6.09 6.12
C VAL A 477 -8.12 -7.06 7.11
N HIS A 478 -7.04 -7.72 6.70
CA HIS A 478 -6.25 -8.60 7.54
C HIS A 478 -5.31 -7.77 8.41
N LEU A 479 -5.37 -8.01 9.72
CA LEU A 479 -4.61 -7.23 10.69
C LEU A 479 -4.51 -7.96 12.03
N GLY A 480 -3.30 -8.33 12.44
CA GLY A 480 -3.06 -9.11 13.64
C GLY A 480 -3.42 -10.59 13.49
N ASP A 481 -3.23 -11.16 12.30
CA ASP A 481 -3.52 -12.56 11.98
C ASP A 481 -2.34 -13.23 11.22
N ASP A 482 -2.55 -14.42 10.67
CA ASP A 482 -1.48 -15.17 9.99
C ASP A 482 -1.07 -14.57 8.63
N LEU A 483 -1.94 -13.76 8.02
CA LEU A 483 -1.64 -13.10 6.73
C LEU A 483 -0.95 -11.76 6.94
N VAL A 484 -1.41 -10.99 7.94
CA VAL A 484 -0.83 -9.70 8.32
C VAL A 484 -0.59 -9.71 9.83
N PRO A 485 0.61 -10.14 10.29
CA PRO A 485 0.89 -10.40 11.70
C PRO A 485 0.74 -9.20 12.63
N SER A 486 1.02 -7.99 12.16
CA SER A 486 0.93 -6.79 12.98
C SER A 486 0.62 -5.55 12.14
N SER A 487 0.32 -4.44 12.80
CA SER A 487 0.12 -3.15 12.14
C SER A 487 1.35 -2.66 11.38
N PHE A 488 2.56 -3.07 11.79
CA PHE A 488 3.78 -2.76 11.05
C PHE A 488 3.80 -3.41 9.67
N HIS A 489 3.48 -4.71 9.58
CA HIS A 489 3.39 -5.43 8.31
C HIS A 489 2.32 -4.82 7.40
N PHE A 490 1.20 -4.41 7.98
CA PHE A 490 0.13 -3.74 7.26
C PHE A 490 0.63 -2.44 6.61
N ILE A 491 1.24 -1.54 7.39
CA ILE A 491 1.67 -0.26 6.83
C ILE A 491 2.80 -0.43 5.81
N ASP A 492 3.79 -1.27 6.11
CA ASP A 492 4.92 -1.49 5.21
C ASP A 492 4.44 -1.93 3.82
N LYS A 493 3.40 -2.76 3.76
CA LYS A 493 2.73 -3.16 2.51
C LYS A 493 2.20 -1.96 1.72
N TYR A 494 1.53 -1.01 2.35
CA TYR A 494 1.00 0.17 1.66
C TYR A 494 2.07 1.23 1.36
N THR A 495 3.27 1.17 1.95
CA THR A 495 4.39 2.01 1.49
C THR A 495 4.89 1.63 0.08
N GLN A 496 4.48 0.47 -0.43
CA GLN A 496 4.84 -0.01 -1.77
C GLN A 496 3.99 0.63 -2.89
N VAL A 497 2.77 1.07 -2.60
CA VAL A 497 1.87 1.71 -3.60
C VAL A 497 2.59 2.76 -4.44
N PRO A 498 3.23 3.79 -3.84
CA PRO A 498 3.90 4.81 -4.64
C PRO A 498 5.15 4.30 -5.35
N ARG A 499 5.81 3.26 -4.84
CA ARG A 499 6.95 2.64 -5.54
C ARG A 499 6.53 1.92 -6.81
N ILE A 500 5.31 1.39 -6.83
CA ILE A 500 4.73 0.73 -8.00
C ILE A 500 4.18 1.78 -8.99
N LEU A 501 3.42 2.75 -8.51
CA LEU A 501 2.71 3.70 -9.38
C LEU A 501 3.61 4.81 -9.93
N ASN A 502 4.57 5.34 -9.16
CA ASN A 502 5.42 6.44 -9.62
C ASN A 502 6.20 6.10 -10.90
N PRO A 503 6.84 4.93 -11.03
CA PRO A 503 7.57 4.60 -12.25
C PRO A 503 6.68 4.46 -13.48
N ILE A 504 5.45 3.94 -13.30
CA ILE A 504 4.47 3.81 -14.38
C ILE A 504 4.03 5.21 -14.83
N VAL A 505 3.64 6.06 -13.88
CA VAL A 505 3.26 7.45 -14.15
C VAL A 505 4.40 8.21 -14.83
N ALA A 506 5.62 8.09 -14.32
CA ALA A 506 6.78 8.76 -14.91
C ALA A 506 7.06 8.30 -16.34
N CYS A 507 6.89 7.00 -16.61
CA CYS A 507 6.97 6.47 -17.97
C CYS A 507 5.91 7.11 -18.88
N LEU A 508 4.63 7.08 -18.46
CA LEU A 508 3.51 7.62 -19.23
C LEU A 508 3.63 9.13 -19.51
N ASP A 509 4.05 9.91 -18.51
CA ASP A 509 4.24 11.36 -18.61
C ASP A 509 5.39 11.72 -19.56
N ARG A 510 6.44 10.89 -19.64
CA ARG A 510 7.62 11.14 -20.49
C ARG A 510 7.51 10.60 -21.91
N ILE A 511 6.45 9.87 -22.26
CA ILE A 511 6.25 9.39 -23.64
C ILE A 511 6.24 10.57 -24.64
N ASP A 512 5.66 11.72 -24.28
CA ASP A 512 5.66 12.91 -25.15
C ASP A 512 7.06 13.49 -25.39
N GLU A 513 7.99 13.27 -24.47
CA GLU A 513 9.38 13.67 -24.65
C GLU A 513 10.09 12.78 -25.68
N LEU A 514 9.74 11.49 -25.74
CA LEU A 514 10.28 10.56 -26.73
C LEU A 514 9.84 10.93 -28.16
N VAL A 515 8.58 11.36 -28.31
CA VAL A 515 8.01 11.82 -29.60
C VAL A 515 8.78 13.01 -30.19
N ARG A 516 9.46 13.81 -29.37
CA ARG A 516 10.26 14.95 -29.85
C ARG A 516 11.51 14.52 -30.64
N ASN A 517 11.97 13.28 -30.44
CA ASN A 517 13.06 12.71 -31.25
C ASN A 517 12.45 11.97 -32.47
N PRO A 518 12.77 12.37 -33.71
CA PRO A 518 12.21 11.74 -34.92
C PRO A 518 12.44 10.23 -35.04
N GLU A 519 13.61 9.74 -34.59
CA GLU A 519 13.97 8.33 -34.68
C GLU A 519 13.14 7.50 -33.69
N LEU A 520 13.00 8.00 -32.46
CA LEU A 520 12.17 7.37 -31.44
C LEU A 520 10.69 7.44 -31.81
N ASN A 521 10.23 8.56 -32.38
CA ASN A 521 8.86 8.66 -32.86
C ASN A 521 8.55 7.62 -33.94
N SER A 522 9.46 7.44 -34.91
CA SER A 522 9.31 6.42 -35.95
C SER A 522 9.24 5.01 -35.36
N TYR A 523 10.09 4.70 -34.37
CA TYR A 523 10.02 3.44 -33.63
C TYR A 523 8.67 3.23 -32.91
N LEU A 524 8.12 4.28 -32.29
CA LEU A 524 6.84 4.22 -31.61
C LEU A 524 5.67 3.99 -32.58
N GLU A 525 5.70 4.68 -33.71
CA GLU A 525 4.70 4.53 -34.78
C GLU A 525 4.73 3.13 -35.40
N GLU A 526 5.92 2.61 -35.73
CA GLU A 526 6.07 1.27 -36.33
C GLU A 526 5.68 0.14 -35.38
N THR A 527 5.97 0.28 -34.08
CA THR A 527 5.77 -0.81 -33.11
C THR A 527 4.38 -0.81 -32.48
N TRP A 528 3.82 0.36 -32.17
CA TRP A 528 2.54 0.49 -31.45
C TRP A 528 1.47 1.29 -32.19
N GLY A 529 1.78 1.91 -33.32
CA GLY A 529 0.86 2.84 -34.00
C GLY A 529 0.75 4.20 -33.30
N GLY A 530 1.80 4.60 -32.59
CA GLY A 530 1.95 5.94 -32.01
C GLY A 530 1.91 5.99 -30.48
N ALA A 531 2.17 7.18 -29.95
CA ALA A 531 2.31 7.42 -28.51
C ALA A 531 1.06 7.10 -27.70
N ASP A 532 -0.13 7.43 -28.21
CA ASP A 532 -1.40 7.20 -27.51
C ASP A 532 -1.78 5.72 -27.46
N ALA A 533 -1.50 4.98 -28.53
CA ALA A 533 -1.69 3.54 -28.57
C ALA A 533 -0.74 2.83 -27.58
N LEU A 534 0.52 3.25 -27.51
CA LEU A 534 1.47 2.76 -26.51
C LEU A 534 1.02 3.04 -25.07
N ARG A 535 0.55 4.27 -24.77
CA ARG A 535 -0.01 4.60 -23.44
C ARG A 535 -1.13 3.65 -23.08
N LYS A 536 -2.06 3.45 -24.01
CA LYS A 536 -3.23 2.60 -23.80
C LYS A 536 -2.86 1.14 -23.64
N GLU A 537 -1.84 0.66 -24.35
CA GLU A 537 -1.28 -0.69 -24.21
C GLU A 537 -0.71 -0.93 -22.81
N ILE A 538 0.15 -0.01 -22.31
CA ILE A 538 0.71 -0.08 -20.95
C ILE A 538 -0.40 -0.08 -19.90
N LEU A 539 -1.36 0.84 -20.04
CA LEU A 539 -2.48 0.97 -19.11
C LEU A 539 -3.40 -0.25 -19.13
N ALA A 540 -3.73 -0.78 -20.30
CA ALA A 540 -4.59 -1.97 -20.42
C ALA A 540 -3.92 -3.20 -19.80
N ASP A 541 -2.63 -3.41 -20.05
CA ASP A 541 -1.87 -4.52 -19.43
C ASP A 541 -1.82 -4.38 -17.90
N PHE A 542 -1.52 -3.18 -17.40
CA PHE A 542 -1.49 -2.91 -15.95
C PHE A 542 -2.87 -3.12 -15.32
N PHE A 543 -3.94 -2.52 -15.86
CA PHE A 543 -5.28 -2.63 -15.29
C PHE A 543 -5.89 -4.04 -15.37
N ARG A 544 -5.45 -4.88 -16.32
CA ARG A 544 -5.79 -6.31 -16.35
C ARG A 544 -5.00 -7.06 -15.28
N TYR A 545 -3.68 -7.10 -15.43
CA TYR A 545 -2.85 -8.12 -14.80
C TYR A 545 -2.25 -7.69 -13.46
N ALA A 546 -2.21 -6.39 -13.15
CA ALA A 546 -1.83 -5.93 -11.81
C ALA A 546 -2.97 -6.10 -10.78
N PHE A 547 -4.19 -6.40 -11.23
CA PHE A 547 -5.39 -6.54 -10.41
C PHE A 547 -6.12 -7.88 -10.64
N ASP A 548 -5.40 -8.92 -11.08
CA ASP A 548 -5.98 -10.21 -11.45
C ASP A 548 -5.94 -11.28 -10.34
N GLY A 549 -5.47 -10.90 -9.15
CA GLY A 549 -5.27 -11.78 -7.99
C GLY A 549 -4.12 -12.77 -8.10
N SER A 550 -3.25 -12.63 -9.10
CA SER A 550 -2.00 -13.40 -9.20
C SER A 550 -1.02 -13.09 -8.05
N GLY A 551 0.00 -13.93 -7.87
CA GLY A 551 1.03 -13.77 -6.83
C GLY A 551 0.70 -14.35 -5.45
N GLY A 552 -0.56 -14.70 -5.16
CA GLY A 552 -0.93 -15.44 -3.94
C GLY A 552 -0.60 -16.94 -4.01
N ALA A 553 -0.19 -17.56 -2.90
CA ALA A 553 0.17 -18.98 -2.86
C ALA A 553 -1.04 -19.91 -3.01
N ASN A 554 -2.25 -19.43 -2.69
CA ASN A 554 -3.50 -20.16 -2.72
C ASN A 554 -4.68 -19.20 -3.00
N PHE A 555 -5.90 -19.73 -3.21
CA PHE A 555 -7.10 -18.91 -3.45
C PHE A 555 -7.48 -18.01 -2.28
N PHE A 556 -6.98 -18.29 -1.06
CA PHE A 556 -7.14 -17.44 0.12
C PHE A 556 -6.29 -16.17 0.05
N GLU A 557 -5.10 -16.28 -0.52
CA GLU A 557 -4.18 -15.15 -0.75
C GLU A 557 -4.42 -14.46 -2.10
N ALA A 558 -5.27 -15.05 -2.95
CA ALA A 558 -5.63 -14.54 -4.26
C ALA A 558 -6.57 -13.31 -4.17
N GLY A 559 -5.96 -12.13 -3.99
CA GLY A 559 -6.32 -10.88 -4.67
C GLY A 559 -7.57 -10.11 -4.26
N SER A 560 -8.65 -10.77 -3.82
CA SER A 560 -9.96 -10.10 -3.67
C SER A 560 -10.06 -9.24 -2.40
N CYS A 561 -9.41 -9.66 -1.30
CA CYS A 561 -9.36 -8.87 -0.07
C CYS A 561 -8.53 -7.61 -0.25
N ILE A 562 -8.74 -6.63 0.64
CA ILE A 562 -8.10 -5.31 0.53
C ILE A 562 -6.58 -5.44 0.46
N ASP A 563 -6.01 -6.31 1.30
CA ASP A 563 -4.57 -6.56 1.30
C ASP A 563 -4.13 -7.39 0.09
N GLY A 564 -4.98 -8.31 -0.41
CA GLY A 564 -4.67 -9.16 -1.56
C GLY A 564 -4.46 -8.37 -2.86
N ARG A 565 -5.08 -7.19 -3.01
CA ARG A 565 -5.00 -6.34 -4.21
C ARG A 565 -3.58 -5.89 -4.55
N LEU A 566 -2.73 -5.69 -3.54
CA LEU A 566 -1.33 -5.31 -3.74
C LEU A 566 -0.45 -6.48 -4.18
N THR A 567 -0.84 -7.72 -3.89
CA THR A 567 -0.06 -8.92 -4.21
C THR A 567 0.06 -9.11 -5.73
N SER A 568 -1.04 -8.93 -6.47
CA SER A 568 -1.04 -9.01 -7.94
C SER A 568 -0.24 -7.88 -8.59
N CYS A 569 -0.26 -6.67 -8.00
CA CYS A 569 0.58 -5.56 -8.47
C CYS A 569 2.07 -5.88 -8.33
N TRP A 570 2.45 -6.50 -7.21
CA TRP A 570 3.84 -6.92 -7.00
C TRP A 570 4.25 -8.00 -8.00
N ASN A 571 3.36 -8.96 -8.28
CA ASN A 571 3.59 -9.98 -9.29
C ASN A 571 3.67 -9.39 -10.72
N TRP A 572 2.93 -8.34 -11.02
CA TRP A 572 3.07 -7.62 -12.29
C TRP A 572 4.44 -6.92 -12.39
N CYS A 573 4.88 -6.27 -11.31
CA CYS A 573 6.18 -5.60 -11.25
C CYS A 573 7.34 -6.57 -11.49
N SER A 574 7.27 -7.79 -10.93
CA SER A 574 8.31 -8.82 -11.12
C SER A 574 8.37 -9.37 -12.56
N GLN A 575 7.36 -9.08 -13.39
CA GLN A 575 7.27 -9.50 -14.78
C GLN A 575 7.51 -8.37 -15.77
N ILE A 576 7.80 -7.14 -15.30
CA ILE A 576 7.91 -5.96 -16.17
C ILE A 576 8.93 -6.14 -17.29
N GLU A 577 10.06 -6.81 -17.01
CA GLU A 577 11.14 -7.08 -17.96
C GLU A 577 10.71 -7.98 -19.12
N LYS A 578 9.62 -8.73 -18.95
CA LYS A 578 9.06 -9.65 -19.95
C LYS A 578 8.00 -8.97 -20.82
N LYS A 579 7.60 -7.73 -20.48
CA LYS A 579 6.56 -7.00 -21.21
C LYS A 579 7.14 -6.36 -22.46
N PRO A 580 6.39 -6.34 -23.58
CA PRO A 580 6.89 -5.80 -24.86
C PRO A 580 7.24 -4.31 -24.79
N PHE A 581 6.59 -3.57 -23.89
CA PHE A 581 6.84 -2.14 -23.66
C PHE A 581 7.94 -1.85 -22.62
N PHE A 582 8.66 -2.88 -22.12
CA PHE A 582 9.78 -2.68 -21.20
C PHE A 582 10.88 -1.74 -21.73
N PRO A 583 11.26 -1.78 -23.03
CA PRO A 583 12.23 -0.83 -23.58
C PRO A 583 11.82 0.63 -23.39
N VAL A 584 10.52 0.94 -23.43
CA VAL A 584 9.99 2.30 -23.21
C VAL A 584 10.21 2.75 -21.76
N PHE A 585 10.05 1.84 -20.79
CA PHE A 585 10.40 2.13 -19.39
C PHE A 585 11.88 2.52 -19.28
N LEU A 586 12.78 1.78 -19.93
CA LEU A 586 14.21 2.11 -19.94
C LEU A 586 14.49 3.48 -20.58
N LEU A 587 13.87 3.76 -21.74
CA LEU A 587 14.01 5.03 -22.45
C LEU A 587 13.49 6.24 -21.65
N THR A 588 12.52 6.03 -20.77
CA THR A 588 11.96 7.07 -19.89
C THR A 588 12.69 7.20 -18.54
N GLY A 589 13.79 6.45 -18.35
CA GLY A 589 14.65 6.54 -17.18
C GLY A 589 14.29 5.61 -16.03
N PHE A 590 13.58 4.51 -16.29
CA PHE A 590 13.27 3.49 -15.29
C PHE A 590 14.54 2.79 -14.80
N MET A 591 14.76 2.80 -13.48
CA MET A 591 15.87 2.10 -12.82
C MET A 591 15.44 0.85 -12.03
N GLY A 592 14.14 0.56 -11.98
CA GLY A 592 13.56 -0.50 -11.15
C GLY A 592 12.61 0.04 -10.08
N PHE A 593 11.66 -0.78 -9.62
CA PHE A 593 10.65 -0.38 -8.62
C PHE A 593 11.22 -0.15 -7.20
N ASP A 594 12.45 -0.61 -6.94
CA ASP A 594 13.15 -0.42 -5.67
C ASP A 594 14.18 0.72 -5.68
N GLY A 595 14.32 1.43 -6.80
CA GLY A 595 15.29 2.52 -6.97
C GLY A 595 15.07 3.71 -6.03
N GLU A 596 16.12 4.50 -5.81
CA GLU A 596 15.96 5.83 -5.21
C GLU A 596 15.43 6.79 -6.28
N PHE A 597 14.22 7.32 -6.06
CA PHE A 597 13.53 8.25 -6.96
C PHE A 597 13.60 9.69 -6.45
#